data_AF-A0A956VU30-F1
#
_entry.id   AF-A0A956VU30-F1
#
_cell.length_a   1.000
_cell.length_b   1.000
_cell.length_c   1.000
_cell.angle_alpha   90.00
_cell.angle_beta   90.00
_cell.angle_gamma   90.00
#
_symmetry.space_group_name_H-M   'P 1'
#
loop_
_entity.id
_entity.type
_entity.pdbx_description
1 polymer ?
#
loop_
_entity_poly.entity_id
_entity_poly.type
_entity_poly.pdbx_seq_one_letter_code
_entity_poly.pdbx_strand_id
1 'polypeptide(L)' 'ETGVEGAQVAAEKLAAAGEDLLGVEVRTGIASFPDDEVTASGLMREAEEALSFAQAASIRVASRSLLT' A
#
# COMPACT_ATOMS: atom_id res chain seq x y z
N GLU A 1 7.90 -0.11 -16.70
CA GLU A 1 6.69 -0.07 -15.87
C GLU A 1 6.90 -1.08 -14.75
N THR A 2 6.90 -0.63 -13.49
CA THR A 2 6.90 -1.52 -12.32
C THR A 2 5.46 -1.61 -11.86
N GLY A 3 4.80 -2.76 -12.09
CA GLY A 3 3.45 -3.01 -11.61
C GLY A 3 3.36 -3.03 -10.08
N VAL A 4 2.25 -3.53 -9.54
CA VAL A 4 1.97 -3.63 -8.09
C VAL A 4 3.13 -4.16 -7.27
N GLU A 5 3.83 -5.20 -7.76
CA GLU A 5 4.97 -5.80 -7.05
C GLU A 5 6.10 -4.79 -6.80
N GLY A 6 6.37 -3.89 -7.75
CA GLY A 6 7.39 -2.86 -7.57
C GLY A 6 6.95 -1.77 -6.61
N ALA A 7 5.67 -1.42 -6.61
CA ALA A 7 5.08 -0.50 -5.64
C ALA A 7 5.13 -1.08 -4.22
N GLN A 8 4.88 -2.38 -4.08
CA GLN A 8 5.01 -3.10 -2.80
C GLN A 8 6.44 -3.03 -2.27
N VAL A 9 7.44 -3.34 -3.10
CA VAL A 9 8.85 -3.27 -2.68
C VAL A 9 9.22 -1.84 -2.24
N ALA A 10 8.73 -0.82 -2.93
CA ALA A 10 8.95 0.57 -2.53
C ALA A 10 8.29 0.90 -1.18
N ALA A 11 7.04 0.46 -0.97
CA ALA A 11 6.30 0.65 0.27
C ALA A 11 6.95 -0.08 1.46
N GLU A 12 7.42 -1.32 1.26
CA GLU A 12 8.13 -2.08 2.29
C GLU A 12 9.44 -1.39 2.70
N LYS A 13 10.20 -0.88 1.73
CA LYS A 13 11.42 -0.10 2.01
C LYS A 13 11.12 1.19 2.76
N LEU A 14 10.04 1.89 2.39
CA LEU A 14 9.60 3.08 3.10
C LEU A 14 9.21 2.75 4.54
N ALA A 15 8.49 1.64 4.73
CA ALA A 15 8.05 1.21 6.06
C ALA A 15 9.23 0.83 6.95
N ALA A 16 10.20 0.08 6.42
CA ALA A 16 11.45 -0.25 7.11
C ALA A 16 12.24 1.02 7.46
N ALA A 17 12.36 1.98 6.54
CA ALA A 17 13.05 3.24 6.82
C ALA A 17 12.34 4.08 7.90
N GLY A 18 11.02 4.06 7.96
CA GLY A 18 10.26 4.71 9.04
C GLY A 18 10.53 4.10 10.41
N GLU A 19 10.61 2.77 10.46
CA GLU A 19 10.96 2.03 11.68
C GLU A 19 12.42 2.33 12.10
N ASP A 20 13.36 2.21 11.16
CA ASP A 20 14.80 2.35 11.44
C ASP A 20 15.23 3.79 11.76
N LEU A 21 14.69 4.79 11.07
CA LEU A 21 15.15 6.18 11.18
C LEU A 21 14.34 6.99 12.19
N LEU A 22 13.06 6.67 12.36
CA LEU A 22 12.14 7.48 13.16
C LEU A 22 11.55 6.71 14.35
N GLY A 23 11.75 5.39 14.42
CA GLY A 23 11.15 4.55 15.46
C GLY A 23 9.63 4.49 15.38
N VAL A 24 9.05 4.74 14.19
CA VAL A 24 7.59 4.72 13.98
C VAL A 24 7.20 3.57 13.09
N GLU A 25 6.08 2.92 13.43
CA GLU A 25 5.51 1.88 12.60
C GLU A 25 4.70 2.52 11.46
N VAL A 26 5.15 2.33 10.23
CA VAL A 26 4.48 2.82 9.03
C VAL A 26 3.67 1.70 8.41
N ARG A 27 2.41 2.01 8.07
CA ARG A 27 1.52 1.13 7.30
C ARG A 27 1.15 1.79 5.99
N THR A 28 0.98 1.00 4.93
CA THR A 28 0.76 1.52 3.58
C THR A 28 -0.32 0.72 2.85
N GLY A 29 -1.26 1.45 2.23
CA GLY A 29 -2.19 0.90 1.25
C GLY A 29 -1.74 1.24 -0.16
N ILE A 30 -1.87 0.29 -1.08
CA ILE A 30 -1.47 0.43 -2.49
C ILE A 30 -2.67 0.09 -3.38
N ALA A 31 -2.89 0.94 -4.40
CA ALA A 31 -3.82 0.70 -5.49
C ALA A 31 -3.10 0.78 -6.85
N SER A 32 -3.53 -0.03 -7.80
CA SER A 32 -2.98 -0.15 -9.15
C SER A 32 -3.96 0.36 -10.20
N PHE A 33 -3.45 1.14 -11.13
CA PHE A 33 -4.14 1.41 -12.38
C PHE A 33 -3.72 0.37 -13.44
N PRO A 34 -4.65 -0.13 -14.26
CA PRO A 34 -6.09 0.07 -14.22
C PRO A 34 -6.85 -0.96 -13.37
N ASP A 35 -6.12 -1.90 -12.74
CA ASP A 35 -6.71 -3.11 -12.16
C ASP A 35 -7.67 -2.85 -11.00
N ASP A 36 -7.33 -1.90 -10.11
CA ASP A 36 -8.18 -1.56 -8.96
C ASP A 36 -9.18 -0.47 -9.32
N GLU A 37 -8.77 0.54 -10.10
CA GLU A 37 -9.64 1.65 -10.52
C GLU A 37 -9.01 2.47 -11.66
N VAL A 38 -9.84 3.15 -12.47
CA VAL A 38 -9.41 3.89 -13.67
C VAL A 38 -9.39 5.41 -13.48
N THR A 39 -9.93 5.90 -12.36
CA THR A 39 -9.93 7.32 -12.01
C THR A 39 -8.96 7.61 -10.87
N ALA A 40 -8.33 8.79 -10.88
CA ALA A 40 -7.42 9.20 -9.81
C ALA A 40 -8.13 9.24 -8.43
N SER A 41 -9.36 9.73 -8.39
CA SER A 41 -10.18 9.76 -7.17
C SER A 41 -10.51 8.35 -6.66
N GLY A 42 -10.80 7.43 -7.57
CA GLY A 42 -11.12 6.07 -7.18
C GLY A 42 -9.88 5.28 -6.74
N LEU A 43 -8.71 5.49 -7.37
CA LEU A 43 -7.43 4.94 -6.91
C LEU A 43 -7.08 5.39 -5.48
N MET A 44 -7.32 6.67 -5.16
CA MET A 44 -7.11 7.17 -3.79
C MET A 44 -8.02 6.47 -2.79
N ARG A 45 -9.30 6.28 -3.14
CA ARG A 45 -10.25 5.54 -2.29
C ARG A 45 -9.78 4.09 -2.07
N GLU A 46 -9.39 3.39 -3.13
CA GLU A 46 -8.90 2.00 -3.02
C GLU A 46 -7.62 1.92 -2.17
N ALA A 47 -6.70 2.88 -2.29
CA ALA A 47 -5.51 2.94 -1.45
C ALA A 47 -5.84 3.21 0.03
N GLU A 48 -6.83 4.07 0.33
CA GLU A 48 -7.30 4.32 1.69
C GLU A 48 -7.99 3.09 2.31
N GLU A 49 -8.76 2.35 1.52
CA GLU A 49 -9.38 1.08 1.94
C GLU A 49 -8.31 0.03 2.23
N ALA A 50 -7.30 -0.11 1.36
CA ALA A 50 -6.17 -0.99 1.60
C ALA A 50 -5.37 -0.59 2.85
N LEU A 51 -5.16 0.71 3.09
CA LEU A 51 -4.51 1.19 4.31
C LEU A 51 -5.31 0.84 5.56
N SER A 52 -6.63 1.02 5.52
CA SER A 52 -7.54 0.67 6.61
C SER A 52 -7.46 -0.82 6.93
N PHE A 53 -7.38 -1.67 5.89
CA PHE A 53 -7.14 -3.10 6.06
C PHE A 53 -5.77 -3.38 6.69
N ALA A 54 -4.70 -2.74 6.22
CA ALA A 54 -3.35 -2.91 6.76
C ALA A 54 -3.29 -2.60 8.28
N GLN A 55 -4.00 -1.55 8.69
CA GLN A 55 -4.16 -1.17 10.10
C GLN A 55 -4.93 -2.23 10.89
N ALA A 56 -6.09 -2.67 10.39
CA ALA A 56 -6.92 -3.67 11.07
C ALA A 56 -6.23 -5.03 11.19
N ALA A 57 -5.53 -5.47 10.15
CA ALA A 57 -4.84 -6.76 10.11
C ALA A 57 -3.43 -6.73 10.72
N SER A 58 -2.95 -5.56 11.17
CA SER A 58 -1.57 -5.37 11.66
C SER A 58 -0.49 -5.86 10.68
N ILE A 59 -0.70 -5.62 9.38
CA ILE A 59 0.28 -5.87 8.32
C ILE A 59 0.87 -4.55 7.83
N ARG A 60 2.13 -4.57 7.36
CA ARG A 60 2.83 -3.34 6.95
C ARG A 60 2.30 -2.77 5.64
N VAL A 61 2.04 -3.63 4.66
CA VAL A 61 1.62 -3.23 3.30
C VAL A 61 0.42 -4.06 2.89
N ALA A 62 -0.58 -3.41 2.30
CA ALA A 62 -1.76 -4.07 1.75
C ALA A 62 -2.08 -3.51 0.36
N SER A 63 -2.62 -4.36 -0.50
CA SER A 63 -3.22 -4.00 -1.78
C SER A 63 -4.34 -4.98 -2.09
N ARG A 64 -5.41 -4.52 -2.75
CA ARG A 64 -6.54 -5.37 -3.12
C ARG A 64 -6.13 -6.46 -4.11
N SER A 65 -5.32 -6.09 -5.10
CA SER A 65 -4.79 -6.98 -6.12
C SER A 65 -3.78 -8.02 -5.58
N LEU A 66 -3.29 -7.86 -4.35
CA LEU A 66 -2.43 -8.84 -3.65
C LEU A 66 -3.21 -9.80 -2.73
N LEU A 67 -4.51 -9.54 -2.50
CA LEU A 67 -5.36 -10.32 -1.59
C LEU A 67 -6.23 -11.37 -2.31
N THR A 68 -6.18 -11.42 -3.64
CA THR A 68 -6.85 -12.41 -4.50
C THR A 68 -5.85 -13.39 -5.10
#